data_AF-A0A7X0NNV9-F1
#
_entry.id   AF-A0A7X0NNV9-F1
#
_cell.length_a   1.000
_cell.length_b   1.000
_cell.length_c   1.000
_cell.angle_alpha   90.00
_cell.angle_beta   90.00
_cell.angle_gamma   90.00
#
_symmetry.space_group_name_H-M   'P 1'
#
loop_
_entity.id
_entity.type
_entity.pdbx_description
1 polymer ?
#
loop_
_entity_poly.entity_id
_entity_poly.type
_entity_poly.pdbx_seq_one_letter_code
_entity_poly.pdbx_strand_id
1 'polypeptide(L)'
;MSGSGYQTLLDCRRRSRYLRQHGFTIDQIAIVLHLDHPATPLRLYRHAVGLTAAQVVNAFHRLANTAGAGLRESRLYEYENWPKTGRRPSPYTLRLLARIYGTQPVCLLTPAMLATYALRDQYELRRTDA
;
A
#
# COMPACT_ATOMS: atom_id res chain seq x y z
N MET A 1 21.71 -3.77 -7.54
CA MET A 1 20.36 -4.26 -7.19
C MET A 1 20.08 -5.46 -8.09
N SER A 2 19.89 -6.64 -7.52
CA SER A 2 19.71 -7.89 -8.30
C SER A 2 18.46 -7.82 -9.21
N GLY A 3 18.59 -8.28 -10.45
CA GLY A 3 17.57 -8.16 -11.51
C GLY A 3 16.18 -8.70 -11.14
N SER A 4 16.08 -9.59 -10.14
CA SER A 4 14.82 -10.18 -9.66
C SER A 4 13.83 -9.14 -9.10
N GLY A 5 14.31 -8.13 -8.37
CA GLY A 5 13.44 -7.12 -7.75
C GLY A 5 12.80 -6.18 -8.77
N TYR A 6 13.57 -5.79 -9.79
CA TYR A 6 13.08 -4.96 -10.90
C TYR A 6 12.11 -5.74 -11.80
N GLN A 7 12.41 -7.02 -12.07
CA GLN A 7 11.52 -7.89 -12.84
C GLN A 7 10.15 -8.05 -12.16
N THR A 8 10.15 -8.30 -10.84
CA THR A 8 8.92 -8.40 -10.04
C THR A 8 8.06 -7.14 -10.15
N LEU A 9 8.69 -5.95 -10.14
CA LEU A 9 7.98 -4.69 -10.30
C LEU A 9 7.32 -4.55 -11.69
N LEU A 10 8.00 -5.00 -12.74
CA LEU A 10 7.47 -4.95 -14.11
C LEU A 10 6.31 -5.94 -14.30
N ASP A 11 6.43 -7.14 -13.75
CA ASP A 11 5.40 -8.18 -13.82
C ASP A 11 4.13 -7.74 -13.07
N CYS A 12 4.28 -7.25 -11.83
CA CYS A 12 3.18 -6.65 -11.05
C CYS A 12 2.46 -5.54 -11.84
N ARG A 13 3.21 -4.65 -12.50
CA ARG A 13 2.64 -3.54 -13.28
C ARG A 13 1.88 -4.02 -14.52
N ARG A 14 2.43 -4.99 -15.25
CA ARG A 14 1.81 -5.54 -16.45
C ARG A 14 0.52 -6.27 -16.08
N ARG A 15 0.58 -7.13 -15.05
CA ARG A 15 -0.55 -7.93 -14.59
C ARG A 15 -1.66 -7.07 -13.99
N SER A 16 -1.32 -6.07 -13.17
CA SER A 16 -2.33 -5.16 -12.62
C SER A 16 -3.02 -4.33 -13.70
N ARG A 17 -2.28 -3.87 -14.73
CA ARG A 17 -2.88 -3.17 -15.86
C ARG A 17 -3.87 -4.06 -16.62
N TYR A 18 -3.47 -5.29 -16.93
CA TYR A 18 -4.33 -6.26 -17.62
C TYR A 18 -5.62 -6.50 -16.83
N LEU A 19 -5.52 -6.81 -15.54
CA LEU A 19 -6.70 -7.08 -14.71
C LEU A 19 -7.63 -5.86 -14.57
N ARG A 20 -7.08 -4.64 -14.44
CA ARG A 20 -7.90 -3.41 -14.44
C ARG A 20 -8.68 -3.24 -15.75
N GLN A 21 -8.08 -3.55 -16.89
CA GLN A 21 -8.75 -3.50 -18.21
C GLN A 21 -9.88 -4.52 -18.34
N HIS A 22 -9.83 -5.60 -17.55
CA HIS A 22 -10.86 -6.64 -17.50
C HIS A 22 -11.86 -6.46 -16.35
N GLY A 23 -11.91 -5.28 -15.71
CA GLY A 23 -12.95 -4.94 -14.73
C GLY A 23 -12.71 -5.47 -13.31
N PHE A 24 -11.52 -5.98 -13.01
CA PHE A 24 -11.19 -6.40 -11.64
C PHE A 24 -11.06 -5.19 -10.72
N THR A 25 -11.55 -5.32 -9.48
CA THR A 25 -11.38 -4.30 -8.44
C THR A 25 -9.94 -4.28 -7.92
N ILE A 26 -9.52 -3.18 -7.29
CA ILE A 26 -8.17 -3.07 -6.71
C ILE A 26 -7.91 -4.19 -5.68
N ASP A 27 -8.89 -4.50 -4.85
CA ASP A 27 -8.80 -5.56 -3.85
C ASP A 27 -8.59 -6.94 -4.50
N GLN A 28 -9.34 -7.25 -5.56
CA GLN A 28 -9.18 -8.49 -6.32
C GLN A 28 -7.79 -8.57 -6.97
N ILE A 29 -7.31 -7.47 -7.54
CA ILE A 29 -5.97 -7.42 -8.14
C ILE A 29 -4.89 -7.61 -7.08
N ALA A 30 -5.02 -6.96 -5.92
CA ALA A 30 -4.06 -7.13 -4.82
C ALA A 30 -4.00 -8.58 -4.34
N ILE A 31 -5.14 -9.29 -4.27
CA ILE A 31 -5.20 -10.74 -3.98
C ILE A 31 -4.43 -11.53 -5.03
N VAL A 32 -4.68 -11.30 -6.33
CA VAL A 32 -3.97 -12.02 -7.40
C VAL A 32 -2.45 -11.77 -7.32
N LEU A 33 -2.02 -10.52 -7.15
CA LEU A 33 -0.60 -10.20 -7.04
C LEU A 33 0.04 -10.82 -5.79
N HIS A 34 -0.72 -11.00 -4.70
CA HIS A 34 -0.23 -11.64 -3.49
C HIS A 34 0.06 -13.13 -3.68
N LEU A 35 -0.69 -13.82 -4.55
CA LEU A 35 -0.44 -15.22 -4.90
C LEU A 35 0.86 -15.37 -5.71
N ASP A 36 1.16 -14.38 -6.56
CA ASP A 36 2.29 -14.44 -7.50
C ASP A 36 3.61 -13.91 -6.90
N HIS A 37 3.55 -13.04 -5.88
CA HIS A 37 4.71 -12.29 -5.41
C HIS A 37 4.81 -12.16 -3.88
N PRO A 38 5.99 -12.45 -3.28
CA PRO A 38 6.21 -12.30 -1.85
C PRO A 38 6.48 -10.83 -1.48
N ALA A 39 5.42 -10.02 -1.40
CA ALA A 39 5.48 -8.63 -0.98
C ALA A 39 4.38 -8.30 0.04
N THR A 40 4.57 -7.20 0.78
CA THR A 40 3.59 -6.75 1.77
C THR A 40 2.31 -6.28 1.09
N PRO A 41 1.14 -6.40 1.75
CA PRO A 41 -0.11 -5.92 1.19
C PRO A 41 -0.02 -4.44 0.77
N LEU A 42 0.55 -3.56 1.60
CA LEU A 42 0.73 -2.14 1.28
C LEU A 42 1.41 -1.92 -0.08
N ARG A 43 2.50 -2.66 -0.36
CA ARG A 43 3.22 -2.56 -1.63
C ARG A 43 2.40 -3.12 -2.80
N LEU A 44 1.72 -4.24 -2.58
CA LEU A 44 0.88 -4.88 -3.60
C LEU A 44 -0.31 -4.00 -3.99
N TYR A 45 -0.95 -3.33 -3.04
CA TYR A 45 -2.03 -2.38 -3.31
C TYR A 45 -1.55 -1.19 -4.16
N ARG A 46 -0.35 -0.64 -3.90
CA ARG A 46 0.22 0.38 -4.78
C ARG A 46 0.39 -0.12 -6.21
N HIS A 47 0.85 -1.37 -6.38
CA HIS A 47 0.97 -2.00 -7.69
C HIS A 47 -0.40 -2.30 -8.33
N ALA A 48 -1.39 -2.69 -7.55
CA ALA A 48 -2.75 -2.97 -7.97
C ALA A 48 -3.47 -1.72 -8.51
N VAL A 49 -3.16 -0.53 -7.99
CA VAL A 49 -3.65 0.75 -8.52
C VAL A 49 -2.77 1.26 -9.67
N GLY A 50 -1.52 0.78 -9.75
CA GLY A 50 -0.58 1.13 -10.81
C GLY A 50 0.18 2.44 -10.58
N LEU A 51 0.24 2.92 -9.34
CA LEU A 51 0.91 4.17 -9.00
C LEU A 51 2.41 3.98 -8.76
N THR A 52 3.20 4.98 -9.17
CA THR A 52 4.60 5.12 -8.77
C THR A 52 4.71 5.67 -7.34
N ALA A 53 5.87 5.50 -6.68
CA ALA A 53 6.09 6.07 -5.35
C ALA A 53 5.93 7.60 -5.36
N ALA A 54 6.47 8.29 -6.38
CA ALA A 54 6.27 9.71 -6.61
C ALA A 54 4.79 10.11 -6.69
N GLN A 55 3.98 9.36 -7.45
CA GLN A 55 2.54 9.63 -7.58
C GLN A 55 1.81 9.46 -6.25
N VAL A 56 2.17 8.44 -5.46
CA VAL A 56 1.61 8.22 -4.12
C VAL A 56 1.98 9.36 -3.18
N VAL A 57 3.25 9.77 -3.16
CA VAL A 57 3.73 10.89 -2.34
C VAL A 57 2.98 12.17 -2.69
N ASN A 58 2.83 12.48 -3.98
CA ASN A 58 2.09 13.66 -4.43
C ASN A 58 0.61 13.59 -4.03
N ALA A 59 -0.03 12.43 -4.16
CA ALA A 59 -1.42 12.25 -3.72
C ALA A 59 -1.55 12.37 -2.20
N PHE A 60 -0.57 11.87 -1.45
CA PHE A 60 -0.53 11.97 0.00
C PHE A 60 -0.44 13.42 0.46
N HIS A 61 0.46 14.22 -0.12
CA HIS A 61 0.58 15.64 0.24
C HIS A 61 -0.69 16.42 -0.05
N ARG A 62 -1.36 16.14 -1.18
CA ARG A 62 -2.66 16.76 -1.50
C ARG A 62 -3.73 16.44 -0.46
N LEU A 63 -3.81 15.20 0.02
CA LEU A 63 -4.81 14.80 1.03
C LEU A 63 -4.46 15.27 2.44
N ALA A 64 -3.18 15.26 2.80
CA ALA A 64 -2.72 15.61 4.14
C ALA A 64 -2.69 17.13 4.39
N ASN A 65 -2.80 17.95 3.33
CA ASN A 65 -2.64 19.41 3.38
C ASN A 65 -1.35 19.85 4.10
N THR A 66 -0.27 19.07 3.97
CA THR A 66 1.00 19.33 4.67
C THR A 66 1.98 20.10 3.77
N ALA A 67 2.33 21.33 4.16
CA ALA A 67 3.46 22.05 3.58
C ALA A 67 4.76 21.63 4.29
N GLY A 68 5.62 20.84 3.63
CA GLY A 68 7.03 20.65 4.00
C GLY A 68 7.41 19.38 4.76
N ALA A 69 6.69 18.97 5.81
CA ALA A 69 6.99 17.75 6.59
C ALA A 69 6.28 16.49 6.05
N GLY A 70 6.07 16.44 4.74
CA GLY A 70 5.28 15.40 4.08
C GLY A 70 6.01 14.06 3.91
N LEU A 71 5.24 13.03 3.53
CA LEU A 71 5.76 11.71 3.16
C LEU A 71 6.84 11.86 2.05
N ARG A 72 7.98 11.16 2.18
CA ARG A 72 8.99 11.05 1.11
C ARG A 72 8.95 9.64 0.52
N GLU A 73 9.46 9.45 -0.71
CA GLU A 73 9.52 8.13 -1.34
C GLU A 73 10.30 7.11 -0.49
N SER A 74 11.43 7.52 0.10
CA SER A 74 12.22 6.65 0.99
C SER A 74 11.39 6.16 2.17
N ARG A 75 10.60 7.04 2.78
CA ARG A 75 9.71 6.69 3.90
C ARG A 75 8.56 5.80 3.45
N LEU A 76 8.01 6.00 2.25
CA LEU A 76 7.03 5.08 1.67
C LEU A 76 7.64 3.68 1.48
N TYR A 77 8.88 3.57 0.98
CA TYR A 77 9.55 2.28 0.86
C TYR A 77 9.85 1.64 2.23
N GLU A 78 10.20 2.41 3.26
CA GLU A 78 10.32 1.90 4.63
C GLU A 78 8.99 1.30 5.13
N TYR A 79 7.87 1.93 4.81
CA TYR A 79 6.53 1.42 5.14
C TYR A 79 6.18 0.15 4.36
N GLU A 80 6.54 0.09 3.07
CA GLU A 80 6.30 -1.06 2.19
C GLU A 80 7.11 -2.30 2.56
N ASN A 81 8.24 -2.14 3.25
CA ASN A 81 9.08 -3.28 3.65
C ASN A 81 8.82 -3.76 5.08
N TRP A 82 8.07 -2.98 5.88
CA TRP A 82 7.68 -3.38 7.23
C TRP A 82 6.63 -4.50 7.17
N PRO A 83 6.72 -5.57 7.99
CA PRO A 83 7.50 -5.69 9.22
C PRO A 83 8.91 -6.28 9.08
N LYS A 84 9.30 -6.74 7.88
CA LYS A 84 10.60 -7.39 7.68
C LYS A 84 11.76 -6.43 7.86
N THR A 85 11.65 -5.21 7.31
CA THR A 85 12.61 -4.12 7.47
C THR A 85 11.88 -2.78 7.43
N GLY A 86 12.56 -1.66 7.72
CA GLY A 86 11.95 -0.34 7.63
C GLY A 86 11.11 0.01 8.86
N ARG A 87 10.08 0.83 8.66
CA ARG A 87 9.37 1.51 9.75
C ARG A 87 7.88 1.18 9.73
N ARG A 88 7.31 0.99 10.92
CA ARG A 88 5.86 0.80 11.06
C ARG A 88 5.10 2.08 10.66
N PRO A 89 4.13 2.01 9.72
CA PRO A 89 3.26 3.15 9.39
C PRO A 89 2.35 3.52 10.56
N SER A 90 2.02 4.80 10.74
CA SER A 90 0.99 5.20 11.71
C SER A 90 -0.42 4.86 11.20
N PRO A 91 -1.42 4.71 12.08
CA PRO A 91 -2.81 4.51 11.64
C PRO A 91 -3.32 5.63 10.72
N TYR A 92 -2.94 6.88 11.00
CA TYR A 92 -3.25 8.03 10.15
C TYR A 92 -2.66 7.87 8.74
N THR A 93 -1.39 7.47 8.64
CA THR A 93 -0.74 7.20 7.35
C THR A 93 -1.46 6.09 6.59
N LEU A 94 -1.83 5.00 7.25
CA LEU A 94 -2.55 3.89 6.61
C LEU A 94 -3.91 4.33 6.06
N ARG A 95 -4.66 5.16 6.79
CA ARG A 95 -5.93 5.71 6.30
C ARG A 95 -5.76 6.54 5.04
N LEU A 96 -4.77 7.43 5.01
CA LEU A 96 -4.49 8.23 3.83
C LEU A 96 -4.07 7.37 2.63
N LEU A 97 -3.19 6.39 2.84
CA LEU A 97 -2.78 5.47 1.77
C LEU A 97 -3.95 4.63 1.26
N ALA A 98 -4.82 4.15 2.15
CA ALA A 98 -6.00 3.39 1.79
C ALA A 98 -6.95 4.21 0.92
N ARG A 99 -7.15 5.49 1.25
CA ARG A 99 -7.92 6.43 0.42
C ARG A 99 -7.27 6.68 -0.95
N ILE A 100 -5.94 6.80 -1.02
CA ILE A 100 -5.22 6.94 -2.30
C ILE A 100 -5.38 5.68 -3.15
N TYR A 101 -5.41 4.51 -2.51
CA TYR A 101 -5.51 3.23 -3.21
C TYR A 101 -6.95 2.77 -3.48
N GLY A 102 -7.95 3.45 -2.91
CA GLY A 102 -9.36 3.06 -3.05
C GLY A 102 -9.70 1.76 -2.34
N THR A 103 -9.12 1.52 -1.15
CA THR A 103 -9.33 0.33 -0.31
C THR A 103 -9.56 0.73 1.15
N GLN A 104 -9.87 -0.25 2.00
CA GLN A 104 -9.89 -0.07 3.45
C GLN A 104 -8.49 -0.13 4.08
N PRO A 105 -8.23 0.56 5.21
CA PRO A 105 -6.91 0.58 5.86
C PRO A 105 -6.44 -0.81 6.30
N VAL A 106 -7.36 -1.65 6.79
CA VAL A 106 -7.05 -3.01 7.21
C VAL A 106 -6.50 -3.89 6.07
N CYS A 107 -6.91 -3.66 4.83
CA CYS A 107 -6.42 -4.42 3.66
C CYS A 107 -4.94 -4.17 3.36
N LEU A 108 -4.35 -3.08 3.87
CA LEU A 108 -2.94 -2.76 3.70
C LEU A 108 -2.03 -3.52 4.68
N LEU A 109 -2.61 -4.32 5.58
CA LEU A 109 -1.93 -5.05 6.63
C LEU A 109 -2.27 -6.54 6.56
N THR A 110 -1.33 -7.39 6.96
CA THR A 110 -1.66 -8.78 7.32
C THR A 110 -2.28 -8.82 8.72
N PRO A 111 -2.99 -9.90 9.10
CA PRO A 111 -3.51 -10.05 10.46
C PRO A 111 -2.42 -9.93 11.54
N ALA A 112 -1.24 -10.49 11.28
CA ALA A 112 -0.08 -10.39 12.18
C ALA A 112 0.44 -8.94 12.31
N MET A 113 0.48 -8.19 11.21
CA MET A 113 0.85 -6.77 11.24
C MET A 113 -0.15 -5.94 12.04
N LEU A 114 -1.45 -6.15 11.82
CA LEU A 114 -2.52 -5.46 12.54
C LEU A 114 -2.44 -5.71 14.06
N ALA A 115 -2.12 -6.95 14.47
CA ALA A 115 -1.99 -7.31 15.88
C ALA A 115 -0.87 -6.53 16.62
N THR A 116 0.09 -5.94 15.91
CA THR A 116 1.14 -5.11 16.53
C THR A 116 0.67 -3.71 16.93
N TYR A 117 -0.49 -3.26 16.44
CA TYR A 117 -1.08 -1.97 16.81
C TYR A 117 -1.84 -2.07 18.13
N ALA A 118 -1.95 -0.96 18.87
CA ALA A 118 -2.78 -0.91 20.07
C ALA A 118 -4.26 -1.21 19.71
N LEU A 119 -5.03 -1.78 20.64
CA LEU A 119 -6.43 -2.17 20.39
C LEU A 119 -7.29 -1.03 19.83
N ARG A 120 -7.09 0.19 20.35
CA ARG A 120 -7.77 1.40 19.85
C ARG A 120 -7.44 1.65 18.38
N ASP A 121 -6.17 1.56 18.00
CA ASP A 121 -5.73 1.76 16.62
C ASP A 121 -6.22 0.64 15.70
N GLN A 122 -6.27 -0.61 16.20
CA GLN A 122 -6.84 -1.73 15.44
C GLN A 122 -8.32 -1.50 15.12
N TYR A 123 -9.09 -0.98 16.08
CA TYR A 123 -10.50 -0.63 15.89
C TYR A 123 -10.64 0.46 14.83
N GLU A 124 -9.83 1.52 14.93
CA GLU A 124 -9.80 2.61 13.96
C GLU A 124 -9.44 2.16 12.54
N LEU A 125 -8.54 1.20 12.39
CA LEU A 125 -8.14 0.66 11.08
C LEU A 125 -9.18 -0.28 10.46
N ARG A 126 -10.06 -0.86 11.28
CA ARG A 126 -11.17 -1.72 10.83
C ARG A 126 -12.44 -0.95 10.53
N ARG A 127 -12.58 0.29 11.04
CA ARG A 127 -13.74 1.13 10.72
C ARG A 127 -13.76 1.41 9.22
N THR A 128 -14.86 1.04 8.58
CA THR A 128 -15.19 1.50 7.24
C THR A 128 -15.74 2.91 7.40
N ASP A 129 -15.06 3.91 6.85
CA ASP A 129 -15.65 5.25 6.71
C ASP A 129 -16.79 5.10 5.69
N ALA A 130 -18.03 5.27 6.17
CA ALA A 130 -19.25 5.25 5.36
C ALA A 130 -19.36 6.47 4.45
#